data_AF-A0A9E2PR22-F1
#
_entry.id   AF-A0A9E2PR22-F1
#
_cell.length_a   1.000
_cell.length_b   1.000
_cell.length_c   1.000
_cell.angle_alpha   90.00
_cell.angle_beta   90.00
_cell.angle_gamma   90.00
#
_symmetry.space_group_name_H-M   'P 1'
#
loop_
_entity.id
_entity.type
_entity.pdbx_description
1 polymer ?
#
loop_
_entity_poly.entity_id
_entity_poly.type
_entity_poly.pdbx_seq_one_letter_code
_entity_poly.pdbx_strand_id
1 'polypeptide(L)'
;MKNSNNMWHAKGIWLKGNTHTHTTNSDGACTSGETASEYKRHGYDFVFLTDHDKRTVPDETIRKPLLIPAEEIALSYKGYGYHFVCLGLKKEWAAGSCRSPVQVLARARREGVFIVQAHPYWCGLPSHKCVYQGGLTCPGVEVYNKVCDRMIAKGYSSVHWDDLLDAGYRILGFAVDDAHLRSDIAGGWIMVKARNRTPNAILSAIRNGSFYSSQGPEIKSIVIRGREIKITCSPVTRINFITNRASGSSIAAATPRLKEALWTVSKGATYARIELVGASGKMAWSNPIYLSH
;
A
#
# COMPACT_ATOMS: atom_id res chain seq x y z
N MET A 1 -9.60 19.97 14.23
CA MET A 1 -8.75 18.93 13.62
C MET A 1 -8.87 17.62 14.39
N LYS A 2 -9.76 16.68 13.99
CA LYS A 2 -9.71 15.30 14.54
C LYS A 2 -8.56 14.55 13.88
N ASN A 3 -7.35 14.82 14.36
CA ASN A 3 -6.14 14.10 13.97
C ASN A 3 -6.08 12.80 14.78
N SER A 4 -7.00 11.86 14.51
CA SER A 4 -7.12 10.64 15.30
C SER A 4 -6.05 9.59 14.98
N ASN A 5 -5.03 9.91 14.17
CA ASN A 5 -3.84 9.07 14.04
C ASN A 5 -2.66 9.86 13.48
N ASN A 6 -2.05 10.68 14.33
CA ASN A 6 -0.67 11.07 14.06
C ASN A 6 0.24 9.88 14.43
N MET A 7 0.32 8.89 13.54
CA MET A 7 1.13 7.67 13.74
C MET A 7 2.59 7.98 14.10
N TRP A 8 3.06 9.17 13.72
CA TRP A 8 4.39 9.69 14.00
C TRP A 8 4.64 10.03 15.47
N HIS A 9 3.57 10.20 16.27
CA HIS A 9 3.64 10.41 17.72
C HIS A 9 3.02 9.25 18.52
N ALA A 10 2.38 8.30 17.84
CA ALA A 10 1.76 7.15 18.49
C ALA A 10 2.82 6.17 19.03
N LYS A 11 2.59 5.63 20.22
CA LYS A 11 3.38 4.52 20.77
C LYS A 11 3.25 3.30 19.86
N GLY A 12 4.35 2.59 19.63
CA GLY A 12 4.38 1.35 18.84
C GLY A 12 5.76 1.06 18.27
N ILE A 13 5.86 -0.05 17.55
CA ILE A 13 7.05 -0.49 16.82
C ILE A 13 6.83 -0.32 15.32
N TRP A 14 7.90 0.01 14.61
CA TRP A 14 7.90 -0.01 13.14
C TRP A 14 8.15 -1.44 12.67
N LEU A 15 7.32 -1.90 11.74
CA LEU A 15 7.40 -3.23 11.15
C LEU A 15 7.44 -3.10 9.64
N LYS A 16 8.48 -3.66 9.01
CA LYS A 16 8.57 -3.77 7.56
C LYS A 16 7.74 -4.96 7.09
N GLY A 17 6.88 -4.79 6.09
CA GLY A 17 6.15 -5.92 5.55
C GLY A 17 5.63 -5.77 4.13
N ASN A 18 5.33 -6.92 3.53
CA ASN A 18 4.66 -7.01 2.23
C ASN A 18 3.19 -7.40 2.38
N THR A 19 2.34 -6.90 1.50
CA THR A 19 0.91 -7.20 1.46
C THR A 19 0.48 -8.00 0.24
N HIS A 20 1.37 -8.28 -0.72
CA HIS A 20 1.06 -9.00 -1.96
C HIS A 20 2.21 -9.95 -2.29
N THR A 21 1.98 -11.26 -2.15
CA THR A 21 3.00 -12.31 -2.29
C THR A 21 2.36 -13.66 -2.57
N HIS A 22 2.87 -14.36 -3.57
CA HIS A 22 2.39 -15.66 -4.04
C HIS A 22 3.33 -16.78 -3.62
N THR A 23 2.77 -17.97 -3.48
CA THR A 23 3.48 -19.20 -3.14
C THR A 23 3.11 -20.31 -4.13
N THR A 24 3.68 -21.50 -3.92
CA THR A 24 3.32 -22.71 -4.67
C THR A 24 1.86 -23.16 -4.49
N ASN A 25 1.08 -22.49 -3.65
CA ASN A 25 -0.34 -22.76 -3.48
C ASN A 25 -1.23 -22.01 -4.50
N SER A 26 -0.68 -21.08 -5.29
CA SER A 26 -1.23 -20.66 -6.57
C SER A 26 -0.21 -20.84 -7.69
N ASP A 27 0.57 -19.80 -7.96
CA ASP A 27 1.40 -19.60 -9.15
C ASP A 27 2.76 -18.98 -8.80
N GLY A 28 3.09 -18.87 -7.51
CA GLY A 28 4.43 -18.56 -7.05
C GLY A 28 5.36 -19.77 -7.13
N ALA A 29 6.65 -19.51 -7.30
CA ALA A 29 7.69 -20.53 -7.42
C ALA A 29 8.30 -20.96 -6.07
N CYS A 30 7.87 -20.37 -4.95
CA CYS A 30 8.41 -20.64 -3.62
C CYS A 30 7.32 -21.14 -2.69
N THR A 31 7.62 -22.14 -1.87
CA THR A 31 6.75 -22.53 -0.75
C THR A 31 6.66 -21.39 0.27
N SER A 32 5.64 -21.40 1.12
CA SER A 32 5.50 -20.41 2.20
C SER A 32 6.74 -20.33 3.12
N GLY A 33 7.42 -21.46 3.35
CA GLY A 33 8.67 -21.51 4.13
C GLY A 33 9.88 -20.90 3.42
N GLU A 34 10.02 -21.13 2.11
CA GLU A 34 11.06 -20.50 1.30
C GLU A 34 10.84 -19.00 1.16
N THR A 35 9.59 -18.59 0.92
CA THR A 35 9.14 -17.20 0.91
C THR A 35 9.49 -16.51 2.23
N ALA A 36 9.17 -17.12 3.38
CA ALA A 36 9.57 -16.60 4.68
C ALA A 36 11.08 -16.45 4.82
N SER A 37 11.84 -17.45 4.39
CA SER A 37 13.30 -17.44 4.46
C SER A 37 13.92 -16.32 3.63
N GLU A 38 13.40 -16.06 2.43
CA GLU A 38 13.84 -14.94 1.59
C GLU A 38 13.48 -13.59 2.22
N TYR A 39 12.22 -13.38 2.60
CA TYR A 39 11.80 -12.13 3.24
C TYR A 39 12.56 -11.85 4.56
N LYS A 40 12.91 -12.90 5.32
CA LYS A 40 13.77 -12.78 6.51
C LYS A 40 15.15 -12.23 6.16
N ARG A 41 15.77 -12.68 5.05
CA ARG A 41 17.07 -12.15 4.58
C ARG A 41 17.00 -10.65 4.25
N HIS A 42 15.86 -10.18 3.77
CA HIS A 42 15.62 -8.76 3.44
C HIS A 42 15.07 -7.92 4.62
N GLY A 43 15.11 -8.49 5.83
CA GLY A 43 14.77 -7.78 7.07
C GLY A 43 13.27 -7.52 7.27
N TYR A 44 12.38 -8.29 6.62
CA TYR A 44 10.94 -8.14 6.82
C TYR A 44 10.50 -8.69 8.17
N ASP A 45 9.49 -8.05 8.75
CA ASP A 45 8.87 -8.45 10.01
C ASP A 45 7.55 -9.20 9.80
N PHE A 46 6.83 -8.92 8.72
CA PHE A 46 5.62 -9.66 8.35
C PHE A 46 5.46 -9.76 6.83
N VAL A 47 4.71 -10.77 6.38
CA VAL A 47 4.36 -10.97 4.97
C VAL A 47 2.93 -11.52 4.94
N PHE A 48 2.05 -10.90 4.16
CA PHE A 48 0.77 -11.51 3.82
C PHE A 48 0.98 -12.50 2.67
N LEU A 49 0.44 -13.72 2.82
CA LEU A 49 0.37 -14.70 1.74
C LEU A 49 -0.96 -14.50 1.03
N THR A 50 -0.93 -14.16 -0.25
CA THR A 50 -2.10 -13.74 -1.04
C THR A 50 -2.23 -14.57 -2.31
N ASP A 51 -2.07 -15.88 -2.18
CA ASP A 51 -2.27 -16.80 -3.31
C ASP A 51 -3.65 -16.59 -3.96
N HIS A 52 -3.72 -16.79 -5.28
CA HIS A 52 -4.94 -16.60 -6.06
C HIS A 52 -6.06 -17.53 -5.58
N ASP A 53 -7.18 -16.94 -5.18
CA ASP A 53 -8.39 -17.65 -4.72
C ASP A 53 -8.11 -18.74 -3.65
N LYS A 54 -7.01 -18.59 -2.89
CA LYS A 54 -6.53 -19.59 -1.94
C LYS A 54 -5.98 -18.95 -0.67
N ARG A 55 -6.55 -19.31 0.50
CA ARG A 55 -6.01 -18.88 1.80
C ARG A 55 -4.94 -19.84 2.27
N THR A 56 -3.68 -19.55 1.97
CA THR A 56 -2.55 -20.33 2.48
C THR A 56 -2.38 -20.17 3.99
N VAL A 57 -2.47 -21.29 4.71
CA VAL A 57 -2.13 -21.37 6.14
C VAL A 57 -0.65 -21.73 6.26
N PRO A 58 0.19 -20.84 6.83
CA PRO A 58 1.61 -21.10 6.98
C PRO A 58 1.89 -22.10 8.11
N ASP A 59 3.08 -22.70 8.08
CA ASP A 59 3.64 -23.43 9.21
C ASP A 59 3.84 -22.47 10.41
N GLU A 60 3.16 -22.75 11.52
CA GLU A 60 3.19 -21.93 12.74
C GLU A 60 4.55 -21.91 13.46
N THR A 61 5.46 -22.83 13.11
CA THR A 61 6.84 -22.84 13.61
C THR A 61 7.66 -21.66 13.04
N ILE A 62 7.24 -21.09 11.91
CA ILE A 62 7.89 -19.93 11.29
C ILE A 62 7.53 -18.66 12.08
N ARG A 63 8.49 -18.18 12.89
CA ARG A 63 8.27 -17.01 13.77
C ARG A 63 8.65 -15.66 13.16
N LYS A 64 9.50 -15.62 12.12
CA LYS A 64 9.96 -14.38 11.46
C LYS A 64 10.32 -14.60 9.98
N PRO A 65 9.76 -13.81 9.03
CA PRO A 65 8.67 -12.85 9.24
C PRO A 65 7.40 -13.55 9.75
N LEU A 66 6.52 -12.79 10.38
CA LEU A 66 5.18 -13.27 10.69
C LEU A 66 4.41 -13.44 9.39
N LEU A 67 4.11 -14.68 9.01
CA LEU A 67 3.27 -14.99 7.85
C LEU A 67 1.80 -14.83 8.21
N ILE A 68 1.06 -14.09 7.40
CA ILE A 68 -0.35 -13.77 7.65
C ILE A 68 -1.19 -14.26 6.47
N PRO A 69 -2.10 -15.22 6.67
CA PRO A 69 -3.01 -15.66 5.61
C PRO A 69 -3.89 -14.52 5.08
N ALA A 70 -3.94 -14.38 3.77
CA ALA A 70 -4.80 -13.50 2.99
C ALA A 70 -5.09 -14.19 1.64
N GLU A 71 -5.72 -13.46 0.71
CA GLU A 71 -6.03 -13.95 -0.64
C GLU A 71 -5.93 -12.81 -1.63
N GLU A 72 -5.55 -13.11 -2.87
CA GLU A 72 -5.85 -12.24 -4.01
C GLU A 72 -7.03 -12.83 -4.79
N ILE A 73 -8.10 -12.04 -4.91
CA ILE A 73 -9.29 -12.41 -5.69
C ILE A 73 -9.16 -11.79 -7.08
N ALA A 74 -9.12 -12.63 -8.11
CA ALA A 74 -9.07 -12.22 -9.50
C ALA A 74 -10.41 -12.50 -10.19
N LEU A 75 -10.92 -11.53 -10.96
CA LEU A 75 -12.12 -11.74 -11.78
C LEU A 75 -12.14 -10.86 -13.03
N SER A 76 -12.77 -11.36 -14.08
CA SER A 76 -13.07 -10.59 -15.29
C SER A 76 -14.46 -9.98 -15.23
N TYR A 77 -14.57 -8.67 -15.45
CA TYR A 77 -15.85 -7.96 -15.46
C TYR A 77 -15.88 -6.85 -16.50
N LYS A 78 -16.87 -6.91 -17.41
CA LYS A 78 -17.08 -5.92 -18.48
C LYS A 78 -15.81 -5.58 -19.29
N GLY A 79 -15.04 -6.62 -19.66
CA GLY A 79 -13.85 -6.48 -20.51
C GLY A 79 -12.56 -6.11 -19.77
N TYR A 80 -12.57 -6.02 -18.44
CA TYR A 80 -11.37 -5.76 -17.64
C TYR A 80 -11.11 -6.88 -16.64
N GLY A 81 -9.84 -7.18 -16.39
CA GLY A 81 -9.41 -7.94 -15.24
C GLY A 81 -9.40 -7.06 -14.00
N TYR A 82 -9.92 -7.56 -12.88
CA TYR A 82 -9.85 -6.92 -11.58
C TYR A 82 -9.18 -7.87 -10.60
N HIS A 83 -8.20 -7.34 -9.90
CA HIS A 83 -7.47 -8.05 -8.87
C HIS A 83 -7.62 -7.32 -7.55
N PHE A 84 -7.94 -8.07 -6.50
CA PHE A 84 -8.21 -7.55 -5.17
C PHE A 84 -7.43 -8.31 -4.11
N VAL A 85 -6.43 -7.66 -3.53
CA VAL A 85 -5.77 -8.18 -2.33
C VAL A 85 -6.70 -7.99 -1.14
N CYS A 86 -7.09 -9.10 -0.53
CA CYS A 86 -8.03 -9.17 0.56
C CYS A 86 -7.28 -9.49 1.86
N LEU A 87 -7.19 -8.54 2.78
CA LEU A 87 -6.45 -8.67 4.04
C LEU A 87 -7.39 -8.93 5.22
N GLY A 88 -7.09 -9.99 5.99
CA GLY A 88 -7.83 -10.33 7.20
C GLY A 88 -9.03 -11.26 6.99
N LEU A 89 -9.00 -12.12 5.96
CA LEU A 89 -10.00 -13.17 5.81
C LEU A 89 -9.93 -14.18 6.95
N LYS A 90 -11.10 -14.52 7.50
CA LYS A 90 -11.23 -15.60 8.49
C LYS A 90 -11.26 -16.97 7.82
N LYS A 91 -11.80 -17.05 6.61
CA LYS A 91 -11.94 -18.28 5.82
C LYS A 91 -11.79 -17.95 4.34
N GLU A 92 -11.42 -18.97 3.57
CA GLU A 92 -11.31 -18.87 2.13
C GLU A 92 -12.65 -18.53 1.48
N TRP A 93 -12.60 -17.68 0.46
CA TRP A 93 -13.74 -17.42 -0.38
C TRP A 93 -13.73 -18.40 -1.54
N ALA A 94 -14.80 -19.18 -1.71
CA ALA A 94 -14.89 -20.10 -2.83
C ALA A 94 -14.65 -19.37 -4.16
N ALA A 95 -13.78 -19.92 -5.00
CA ALA A 95 -13.45 -19.37 -6.31
C ALA A 95 -14.72 -19.08 -7.13
N GLY A 96 -14.77 -17.92 -7.80
CA GLY A 96 -15.93 -17.49 -8.57
C GLY A 96 -17.19 -17.15 -7.77
N SER A 97 -17.12 -17.12 -6.43
CA SER A 97 -18.25 -16.73 -5.57
C SER A 97 -18.65 -15.25 -5.69
N CYS A 98 -17.77 -14.41 -6.25
CA CYS A 98 -18.08 -13.05 -6.66
C CYS A 98 -17.87 -12.92 -8.17
N ARG A 99 -18.85 -12.34 -8.87
CA ARG A 99 -18.88 -12.18 -10.33
C ARG A 99 -18.77 -10.72 -10.78
N SER A 100 -18.57 -9.80 -9.84
CA SER A 100 -18.35 -8.38 -10.12
C SER A 100 -17.59 -7.71 -8.98
N PRO A 101 -16.88 -6.60 -9.23
CA PRO A 101 -16.18 -5.84 -8.20
C PRO A 101 -17.08 -5.43 -7.02
N VAL A 102 -18.32 -5.01 -7.29
CA VAL A 102 -19.25 -4.58 -6.23
C VAL A 102 -19.64 -5.72 -5.29
N GLN A 103 -19.71 -6.97 -5.78
CA GLN A 103 -19.95 -8.13 -4.93
C GLN A 103 -18.75 -8.42 -4.03
N VAL A 104 -17.53 -8.29 -4.56
CA VAL A 104 -16.29 -8.43 -3.77
C VAL A 104 -16.27 -7.38 -2.65
N LEU A 105 -16.51 -6.10 -2.97
CA LEU A 105 -16.54 -5.01 -1.98
C LEU A 105 -17.65 -5.21 -0.94
N ALA A 106 -18.86 -5.59 -1.36
CA ALA A 106 -19.97 -5.84 -0.46
C ALA A 106 -19.68 -6.98 0.51
N ARG A 107 -19.06 -8.06 0.02
CA ARG A 107 -18.62 -9.18 0.85
C ARG A 107 -17.50 -8.77 1.80
N ALA A 108 -16.49 -8.06 1.31
CA ALA A 108 -15.38 -7.56 2.13
C ALA A 108 -15.91 -6.71 3.29
N ARG A 109 -16.82 -5.78 3.01
CA ARG A 109 -17.45 -4.95 4.05
C ARG A 109 -18.21 -5.76 5.09
N ARG A 110 -19.03 -6.74 4.65
CA ARG A 110 -19.81 -7.59 5.55
C ARG A 110 -18.94 -8.45 6.46
N GLU A 111 -17.80 -8.93 5.95
CA GLU A 111 -16.89 -9.82 6.67
C GLU A 111 -15.75 -9.06 7.40
N GLY A 112 -15.69 -7.73 7.25
CA GLY A 112 -14.67 -6.88 7.85
C GLY A 112 -13.28 -7.04 7.19
N VAL A 113 -13.20 -7.53 5.96
CA VAL A 113 -11.95 -7.68 5.19
C VAL A 113 -11.50 -6.32 4.67
N PHE A 114 -10.22 -6.00 4.81
CA PHE A 114 -9.63 -4.81 4.23
C PHE A 114 -9.17 -5.12 2.81
N ILE A 115 -9.74 -4.44 1.80
CA ILE A 115 -9.49 -4.75 0.40
C ILE A 115 -8.63 -3.66 -0.27
N VAL A 116 -7.67 -4.09 -1.09
CA VAL A 116 -6.78 -3.23 -1.86
C VAL A 116 -7.01 -3.53 -3.34
N GLN A 117 -7.22 -2.50 -4.15
CA GLN A 117 -7.19 -2.64 -5.61
C GLN A 117 -5.74 -2.91 -6.02
N ALA A 118 -5.47 -4.14 -6.44
CA ALA A 118 -4.13 -4.55 -6.87
C ALA A 118 -3.86 -4.01 -8.28
N HIS A 119 -2.61 -3.58 -8.49
CA HIS A 119 -1.97 -3.17 -9.75
C HIS A 119 -2.92 -2.69 -10.87
N PRO A 120 -3.75 -1.65 -10.64
CA PRO A 120 -4.79 -1.26 -11.60
C PRO A 120 -4.22 -0.87 -12.97
N TYR A 121 -3.00 -0.34 -13.01
CA TYR A 121 -2.35 0.01 -14.27
C TYR A 121 -2.02 -1.23 -15.12
N TRP A 122 -1.50 -2.31 -14.53
CA TRP A 122 -1.24 -3.57 -15.22
C TRP A 122 -2.52 -4.11 -15.87
N CYS A 123 -3.60 -4.15 -15.10
CA CYS A 123 -4.94 -4.58 -15.54
C CYS A 123 -5.58 -3.64 -16.59
N GLY A 124 -4.93 -2.52 -16.95
CA GLY A 124 -5.45 -1.57 -17.92
C GLY A 124 -6.68 -0.80 -17.42
N LEU A 125 -6.91 -0.74 -16.11
CA LEU A 125 -8.01 0.00 -15.51
C LEU A 125 -7.68 1.49 -15.56
N PRO A 126 -8.44 2.35 -16.25
CA PRO A 126 -8.37 3.79 -15.97
C PRO A 126 -8.95 4.09 -14.57
N SER A 127 -8.56 5.20 -13.97
CA SER A 127 -8.91 5.56 -12.57
C SER A 127 -10.41 5.46 -12.26
N HIS A 128 -11.27 5.89 -13.19
CA HIS A 128 -12.73 5.83 -13.02
C HIS A 128 -13.29 4.39 -12.97
N LYS A 129 -12.54 3.36 -13.40
CA LYS A 129 -12.91 1.94 -13.24
C LYS A 129 -12.54 1.38 -11.86
N CYS A 130 -11.78 2.13 -11.06
CA CYS A 130 -11.58 1.86 -9.63
C CYS A 130 -12.71 2.46 -8.78
N VAL A 131 -13.70 3.09 -9.41
CA VAL A 131 -14.97 3.50 -8.81
C VAL A 131 -16.06 2.57 -9.35
N TYR A 132 -16.64 1.79 -8.47
CA TYR A 132 -17.63 0.76 -8.79
C TYR A 132 -19.06 1.29 -8.61
N GLN A 133 -20.03 0.44 -8.93
CA GLN A 133 -21.46 0.76 -8.83
C GLN A 133 -21.82 1.36 -7.45
N GLY A 134 -22.57 2.47 -7.47
CA GLY A 134 -22.95 3.21 -6.27
C GLY A 134 -21.86 4.15 -5.72
N GLY A 135 -20.80 4.44 -6.49
CA GLY A 135 -19.70 5.30 -6.06
C GLY A 135 -18.82 4.65 -5.00
N LEU A 136 -18.79 3.31 -4.94
CA LEU A 136 -17.96 2.56 -4.01
C LEU A 136 -16.54 2.41 -4.57
N THR A 137 -15.54 2.41 -3.71
CA THR A 137 -14.14 2.15 -4.09
C THR A 137 -13.44 1.34 -3.00
N CYS A 138 -12.27 0.78 -3.32
CA CYS A 138 -11.44 0.09 -2.34
C CYS A 138 -10.83 1.13 -1.36
N PRO A 139 -10.70 0.81 -0.06
CA PRO A 139 -10.01 1.67 0.90
C PRO A 139 -8.48 1.73 0.68
N GLY A 140 -7.94 0.88 -0.19
CA GLY A 140 -6.53 0.89 -0.60
C GLY A 140 -6.34 0.69 -2.10
N VAL A 141 -5.22 1.18 -2.63
CA VAL A 141 -4.75 0.93 -4.00
C VAL A 141 -3.25 0.69 -3.99
N GLU A 142 -2.77 -0.22 -4.84
CA GLU A 142 -1.33 -0.38 -5.08
C GLU A 142 -0.81 0.75 -5.95
N VAL A 143 -0.02 1.64 -5.35
CA VAL A 143 0.61 2.78 -6.03
C VAL A 143 1.94 2.39 -6.65
N TYR A 144 2.58 1.35 -6.11
CA TYR A 144 3.72 0.69 -6.71
C TYR A 144 3.59 -0.83 -6.61
N ASN A 145 3.87 -1.53 -7.70
CA ASN A 145 3.97 -2.98 -7.75
C ASN A 145 5.24 -3.39 -8.52
N LYS A 146 6.12 -4.16 -7.87
CA LYS A 146 7.44 -4.54 -8.40
C LYS A 146 7.34 -5.47 -9.61
N VAL A 147 6.55 -6.53 -9.56
CA VAL A 147 6.37 -7.43 -10.70
C VAL A 147 5.80 -6.67 -11.87
N CYS A 148 4.84 -5.78 -11.62
CA CYS A 148 4.24 -4.98 -12.68
C CYS A 148 5.20 -4.03 -13.37
N ASP A 149 6.10 -3.42 -12.59
CA ASP A 149 7.20 -2.59 -13.08
C ASP A 149 8.16 -3.41 -13.94
N ARG A 150 8.63 -4.55 -13.40
CA ARG A 150 9.63 -5.42 -14.04
C ARG A 150 9.14 -6.02 -15.35
N MET A 151 7.91 -6.52 -15.39
CA MET A 151 7.46 -7.37 -16.50
C MET A 151 6.89 -6.57 -17.67
N ILE A 152 6.16 -5.48 -17.43
CA ILE A 152 5.54 -4.70 -18.52
C ILE A 152 5.61 -3.17 -18.34
N ALA A 153 6.46 -2.67 -17.43
CA ALA A 153 6.63 -1.23 -17.15
C ALA A 153 5.33 -0.52 -16.69
N LYS A 154 4.42 -1.25 -16.03
CA LYS A 154 3.16 -0.72 -15.48
C LYS A 154 3.10 -0.77 -13.96
N GLY A 155 4.25 -0.56 -13.32
CA GLY A 155 4.37 -0.65 -11.87
C GLY A 155 3.83 0.53 -11.08
N TYR A 156 3.66 1.71 -11.69
CA TYR A 156 3.32 2.95 -10.98
C TYR A 156 1.89 3.40 -11.26
N SER A 157 1.05 3.41 -10.22
CA SER A 157 -0.37 3.81 -10.29
C SER A 157 -0.65 5.11 -9.51
N SER A 158 0.34 6.00 -9.40
CA SER A 158 0.16 7.29 -8.68
C SER A 158 -0.97 8.14 -9.27
N VAL A 159 -1.16 8.13 -10.59
CA VAL A 159 -2.26 8.85 -11.25
C VAL A 159 -3.62 8.27 -10.85
N HIS A 160 -3.76 6.93 -10.80
CA HIS A 160 -4.98 6.30 -10.31
C HIS A 160 -5.32 6.74 -8.88
N TRP A 161 -4.30 6.81 -8.04
CA TRP A 161 -4.48 7.23 -6.66
C TRP A 161 -4.86 8.70 -6.55
N ASP A 162 -4.15 9.59 -7.24
CA ASP A 162 -4.42 11.03 -7.23
C ASP A 162 -5.80 11.36 -7.79
N ASP A 163 -6.20 10.76 -8.91
CA ASP A 163 -7.53 10.96 -9.50
C ASP A 163 -8.65 10.60 -8.50
N LEU A 164 -8.47 9.51 -7.74
CA LEU A 164 -9.43 9.09 -6.73
C LEU A 164 -9.45 10.05 -5.53
N LEU A 165 -8.29 10.54 -5.08
CA LEU A 165 -8.20 11.53 -4.00
C LEU A 165 -8.82 12.87 -4.42
N ASP A 166 -8.59 13.31 -5.65
CA ASP A 166 -9.19 14.51 -6.24
C ASP A 166 -10.70 14.39 -6.41
N ALA A 167 -11.20 13.19 -6.71
CA ALA A 167 -12.62 12.88 -6.72
C ALA A 167 -13.25 12.80 -5.31
N GLY A 168 -12.46 13.00 -4.24
CA GLY A 168 -12.93 13.05 -2.86
C GLY A 168 -12.95 11.70 -2.14
N TYR A 169 -12.44 10.63 -2.76
CA TYR A 169 -12.32 9.33 -2.10
C TYR A 169 -11.18 9.35 -1.09
N ARG A 170 -11.33 8.59 -0.01
CA ARG A 170 -10.31 8.44 1.03
C ARG A 170 -9.63 7.09 0.90
N ILE A 171 -8.52 7.04 0.18
CA ILE A 171 -7.84 5.79 -0.21
C ILE A 171 -6.38 5.81 0.25
N LEU A 172 -5.91 4.67 0.78
CA LEU A 172 -4.53 4.46 1.23
C LEU A 172 -3.67 3.88 0.10
N GLY A 173 -2.38 4.23 0.05
CA GLY A 173 -1.48 3.86 -1.04
C GLY A 173 -0.45 2.82 -0.63
N PHE A 174 -0.37 1.71 -1.34
CA PHE A 174 0.50 0.56 -1.04
C PHE A 174 1.63 0.41 -2.06
N ALA A 175 2.86 0.20 -1.59
CA ALA A 175 3.95 -0.32 -2.40
C ALA A 175 4.16 -1.79 -2.05
N VAL A 176 4.18 -2.66 -3.06
CA VAL A 176 4.23 -4.12 -2.89
C VAL A 176 5.23 -4.78 -3.81
N ASP A 177 5.50 -6.06 -3.54
CA ASP A 177 6.33 -6.88 -4.43
C ASP A 177 5.48 -7.60 -5.48
N ASP A 178 4.33 -8.18 -5.06
CA ASP A 178 3.55 -9.11 -5.87
C ASP A 178 4.41 -10.32 -6.29
N ALA A 179 5.17 -10.81 -5.31
CA ALA A 179 6.28 -11.72 -5.58
C ALA A 179 5.78 -13.10 -6.01
N HIS A 180 6.20 -13.51 -7.21
CA HIS A 180 6.03 -14.88 -7.72
C HIS A 180 7.36 -15.64 -7.72
N LEU A 181 8.47 -14.93 -7.97
CA LEU A 181 9.83 -15.44 -7.96
C LEU A 181 10.65 -14.84 -6.81
N ARG A 182 11.74 -15.51 -6.41
CA ARG A 182 12.69 -14.96 -5.42
C ARG A 182 13.24 -13.58 -5.82
N SER A 183 13.42 -13.36 -7.12
CA SER A 183 13.92 -12.09 -7.68
C SER A 183 12.93 -10.93 -7.59
N ASP A 184 11.65 -11.20 -7.31
CA ASP A 184 10.62 -10.17 -7.20
C ASP A 184 10.57 -9.56 -5.78
N ILE A 185 11.17 -10.25 -4.79
CA ILE A 185 11.14 -9.87 -3.39
C ILE A 185 12.00 -8.61 -3.13
N ALA A 186 11.51 -7.73 -2.26
CA ALA A 186 12.16 -6.51 -1.79
C ALA A 186 12.27 -5.37 -2.82
N GLY A 187 11.29 -5.26 -3.71
CA GLY A 187 11.08 -4.12 -4.60
C GLY A 187 10.22 -3.00 -4.00
N GLY A 188 9.18 -3.35 -3.25
CA GLY A 188 8.25 -2.42 -2.62
C GLY A 188 7.67 -2.97 -1.31
N TRP A 189 7.44 -2.12 -0.32
CA TRP A 189 6.89 -2.54 0.97
C TRP A 189 6.16 -1.40 1.68
N ILE A 190 5.48 -1.77 2.77
CA ILE A 190 4.95 -0.82 3.75
C ILE A 190 5.75 -0.89 5.06
N MET A 191 5.92 0.26 5.69
CA MET A 191 6.45 0.43 7.03
C MET A 191 5.29 0.74 7.96
N VAL A 192 4.84 -0.24 8.74
CA VAL A 192 3.65 -0.16 9.59
C VAL A 192 4.03 0.23 11.01
N LYS A 193 3.36 1.22 11.58
CA LYS A 193 3.43 1.54 13.00
C LYS A 193 2.37 0.78 13.76
N ALA A 194 2.73 -0.36 14.35
CA ALA A 194 1.82 -1.23 15.09
C ALA A 194 2.16 -1.28 16.59
N ARG A 195 1.18 -1.66 17.42
CA ARG A 195 1.42 -1.84 18.87
C ARG A 195 2.38 -2.99 19.17
N ASN A 196 2.31 -4.07 18.39
CA ASN A 196 3.17 -5.24 18.46
C ASN A 196 3.12 -6.03 17.14
N ARG A 197 3.95 -7.07 17.00
CA ARG A 197 4.02 -7.94 15.81
C ARG A 197 3.01 -9.09 15.91
N THR A 198 1.72 -8.76 15.85
CA THR A 198 0.62 -9.74 15.75
C THR A 198 -0.26 -9.43 14.54
N PRO A 199 -0.94 -10.43 13.93
CA PRO A 199 -1.77 -10.19 12.75
C PRO A 199 -2.83 -9.11 12.99
N ASN A 200 -3.50 -9.15 14.15
CA ASN A 200 -4.54 -8.17 14.52
C ASN A 200 -3.99 -6.75 14.70
N ALA A 201 -2.81 -6.60 15.32
CA ALA A 201 -2.21 -5.27 15.52
C ALA A 201 -1.73 -4.67 14.20
N ILE A 202 -1.12 -5.48 13.32
CA ILE A 202 -0.68 -5.07 11.99
C ILE A 202 -1.88 -4.66 11.13
N LEU A 203 -2.90 -5.51 11.04
CA LEU A 203 -4.09 -5.23 10.24
C LEU A 203 -4.86 -4.01 10.78
N SER A 204 -4.93 -3.83 12.10
CA SER A 204 -5.53 -2.63 12.69
C SER A 204 -4.75 -1.36 12.31
N ALA A 205 -3.41 -1.41 12.35
CA ALA A 205 -2.59 -0.29 11.90
C ALA A 205 -2.78 0.02 10.40
N ILE A 206 -2.85 -1.00 9.55
CA ILE A 206 -3.13 -0.86 8.10
C ILE A 206 -4.49 -0.20 7.87
N ARG A 207 -5.56 -0.72 8.49
CA ARG A 207 -6.93 -0.17 8.37
C ARG A 207 -7.00 1.31 8.73
N ASN A 208 -6.18 1.73 9.69
CA ASN A 208 -6.15 3.10 10.16
C ASN A 208 -5.13 4.00 9.41
N GLY A 209 -4.52 3.51 8.33
CA GLY A 209 -3.50 4.25 7.58
C GLY A 209 -2.20 4.52 8.34
N SER A 210 -1.94 3.77 9.41
CA SER A 210 -0.74 3.92 10.26
C SER A 210 0.49 3.25 9.63
N PHE A 211 0.79 3.61 8.39
CA PHE A 211 1.97 3.18 7.65
C PHE A 211 2.37 4.20 6.57
N TYR A 212 3.58 4.04 6.04
CA TYR A 212 3.99 4.64 4.77
C TYR A 212 4.54 3.57 3.83
N SER A 213 4.52 3.83 2.53
CA SER A 213 4.98 2.91 1.48
C SER A 213 6.38 3.31 1.00
N SER A 214 7.22 2.35 0.61
CA SER A 214 8.62 2.63 0.23
C SER A 214 9.21 1.56 -0.69
N GLN A 215 10.16 2.00 -1.52
CA GLN A 215 11.12 1.17 -2.26
C GLN A 215 12.55 1.29 -1.71
N GLY A 216 12.75 2.09 -0.66
CA GLY A 216 14.07 2.40 -0.11
C GLY A 216 14.07 3.65 0.77
N PRO A 217 13.67 4.84 0.23
CA PRO A 217 13.64 6.06 1.03
C PRO A 217 12.79 5.94 2.30
N GLU A 218 13.25 6.56 3.38
CA GLU A 218 12.60 6.48 4.68
C GLU A 218 11.91 7.79 5.03
N ILE A 219 10.64 7.70 5.43
CA ILE A 219 9.94 8.80 6.10
C ILE A 219 10.16 8.63 7.60
N LYS A 220 10.90 9.55 8.23
CA LYS A 220 11.25 9.47 9.66
C LYS A 220 10.20 10.12 10.55
N SER A 221 9.62 11.24 10.11
CA SER A 221 8.54 11.92 10.81
C SER A 221 7.76 12.85 9.89
N ILE A 222 6.47 12.99 10.14
CA ILE A 222 5.65 14.08 9.60
C ILE A 222 4.95 14.77 10.77
N VAL A 223 5.15 16.08 10.88
CA VAL A 223 4.54 16.92 11.93
C VAL A 223 3.65 17.96 11.26
N ILE A 224 2.40 18.02 11.69
CA ILE A 224 1.38 18.93 11.13
C ILE A 224 1.04 19.98 12.19
N ARG A 225 1.16 21.26 11.85
CA ARG A 225 0.79 22.41 12.69
C ARG A 225 -0.07 23.36 11.88
N GLY A 226 -1.39 23.30 12.06
CA GLY A 226 -2.32 24.04 11.19
C GLY A 226 -2.18 23.59 9.74
N ARG A 227 -1.74 24.49 8.86
CA ARG A 227 -1.44 24.20 7.44
C ARG A 227 0.03 23.91 7.16
N GLU A 228 0.90 23.96 8.17
CA GLU A 228 2.31 23.65 7.99
C GLU A 228 2.57 22.16 8.17
N ILE A 229 3.26 21.56 7.21
CA ILE A 229 3.70 20.17 7.22
C ILE A 229 5.23 20.17 7.23
N LYS A 230 5.82 19.70 8.33
CA LYS A 230 7.26 19.43 8.44
C LYS A 230 7.51 17.94 8.23
N ILE A 231 8.44 17.61 7.35
CA ILE A 231 8.89 16.25 7.04
C ILE A 231 10.36 16.10 7.40
N THR A 232 10.74 14.95 7.95
CA THR A 232 12.14 14.50 8.06
C THR A 232 12.26 13.11 7.44
N CYS A 233 13.35 12.85 6.73
CA CYS A 233 13.52 11.65 5.91
C CYS A 233 14.99 11.17 5.83
N SER A 234 15.21 10.03 5.17
CA SER A 234 16.53 9.67 4.64
C SER A 234 17.01 10.71 3.61
N PRO A 235 18.30 10.78 3.27
CA PRO A 235 18.78 11.69 2.22
C PRO A 235 18.13 11.38 0.86
N VAL A 236 17.54 12.39 0.22
CA VAL A 236 16.81 12.28 -1.05
C VAL A 236 17.15 13.42 -2.02
N THR A 237 16.91 13.21 -3.31
CA THR A 237 17.11 14.22 -4.36
C THR A 237 15.87 15.09 -4.54
N ARG A 238 14.67 14.59 -4.20
CA ARG A 238 13.44 15.36 -4.30
C ARG A 238 12.43 15.01 -3.20
N ILE A 239 11.76 16.05 -2.70
CA ILE A 239 10.59 15.96 -1.82
C ILE A 239 9.43 16.62 -2.55
N ASN A 240 8.42 15.82 -2.89
CA ASN A 240 7.20 16.22 -3.56
C ASN A 240 6.07 16.38 -2.54
N PHE A 241 5.37 17.49 -2.62
CA PHE A 241 4.17 17.81 -1.86
C PHE A 241 2.98 17.81 -2.81
N ILE A 242 2.14 16.78 -2.70
CA ILE A 242 1.05 16.56 -3.64
C ILE A 242 -0.27 16.80 -2.91
N THR A 243 -1.15 17.55 -3.54
CA THR A 243 -2.44 17.98 -3.03
C THR A 243 -3.36 18.17 -4.24
N ASN A 244 -4.59 18.59 -4.00
CA ASN A 244 -5.59 18.59 -5.06
C ASN A 244 -5.22 19.41 -6.29
N ARG A 245 -5.58 18.87 -7.46
CA ARG A 245 -5.41 19.52 -8.75
C ARG A 245 -3.96 20.01 -8.95
N ALA A 246 -3.78 21.24 -9.44
CA ALA A 246 -2.48 21.82 -9.73
C ALA A 246 -1.80 22.51 -8.52
N SER A 247 -2.24 22.28 -7.28
CA SER A 247 -1.75 23.03 -6.09
C SER A 247 -0.53 22.42 -5.39
N GLY A 248 0.11 21.41 -6.00
CA GLY A 248 1.31 20.76 -5.46
C GLY A 248 2.57 21.62 -5.53
N SER A 249 3.66 21.13 -4.93
CA SER A 249 4.98 21.73 -4.98
C SER A 249 6.08 20.68 -4.84
N SER A 250 7.31 20.99 -5.23
CA SER A 250 8.45 20.10 -5.06
C SER A 250 9.71 20.87 -4.69
N ILE A 251 10.54 20.28 -3.83
CA ILE A 251 11.89 20.77 -3.53
C ILE A 251 12.87 19.73 -4.05
N ALA A 252 13.85 20.16 -4.85
CA ALA A 252 14.84 19.28 -5.45
C ALA A 252 16.28 19.73 -5.15
N ALA A 253 17.19 18.76 -5.16
CA ALA A 253 18.63 18.96 -5.08
C ALA A 253 19.35 18.05 -6.09
N ALA A 254 20.46 18.53 -6.64
CA ALA A 254 21.26 17.78 -7.62
C ALA A 254 21.86 16.47 -7.05
N THR A 255 22.03 16.39 -5.74
CA THR A 255 22.54 15.21 -5.02
C THR A 255 21.59 14.86 -3.87
N PRO A 256 21.61 13.61 -3.34
CA PRO A 256 20.71 13.18 -2.26
C PRO A 256 21.12 13.81 -0.92
N ARG A 257 20.82 15.10 -0.75
CA ARG A 257 21.18 15.89 0.44
C ARG A 257 19.98 16.42 1.21
N LEU A 258 18.78 16.39 0.62
CA LEU A 258 17.56 16.81 1.29
C LEU A 258 17.22 15.78 2.36
N LYS A 259 17.10 16.22 3.62
CA LYS A 259 16.75 15.38 4.77
C LYS A 259 15.53 15.89 5.53
N GLU A 260 15.11 17.12 5.27
CA GLU A 260 13.92 17.71 5.83
C GLU A 260 13.36 18.78 4.89
N ALA A 261 12.09 19.10 5.07
CA ALA A 261 11.44 20.25 4.45
C ALA A 261 10.26 20.73 5.29
N LEU A 262 9.93 22.00 5.14
CA LEU A 262 8.72 22.63 5.68
C LEU A 262 7.90 23.13 4.50
N TRP A 263 6.61 22.76 4.46
CA TRP A 263 5.70 23.20 3.42
C TRP A 263 4.40 23.71 4.03
N THR A 264 3.91 24.84 3.52
CA THR A 264 2.60 25.37 3.88
C THR A 264 1.59 24.96 2.83
N VAL A 265 0.62 24.14 3.22
CA VAL A 265 -0.44 23.66 2.32
C VAL A 265 -1.30 24.84 1.87
N SER A 266 -1.67 24.89 0.59
CA SER A 266 -2.50 25.95 0.01
C SER A 266 -3.87 26.07 0.68
N LYS A 267 -4.46 27.27 0.64
CA LYS A 267 -5.85 27.48 1.09
C LYS A 267 -6.79 26.75 0.12
N GLY A 268 -7.75 26.00 0.64
CA GLY A 268 -8.68 25.18 -0.16
C GLY A 268 -8.20 23.75 -0.40
N ALA A 269 -7.01 23.37 0.09
CA ALA A 269 -6.55 22.00 -0.01
C ALA A 269 -7.41 21.04 0.84
N THR A 270 -7.86 19.92 0.26
CA THR A 270 -8.64 18.90 0.98
C THR A 270 -7.77 17.76 1.53
N TYR A 271 -6.64 17.49 0.89
CA TYR A 271 -5.64 16.53 1.33
C TYR A 271 -4.22 17.00 1.00
N ALA A 272 -3.23 16.40 1.66
CA ALA A 272 -1.82 16.52 1.32
C ALA A 272 -1.14 15.15 1.43
N ARG A 273 -0.29 14.78 0.48
CA ARG A 273 0.59 13.62 0.57
C ARG A 273 2.02 14.01 0.24
N ILE A 274 2.96 13.27 0.81
CA ILE A 274 4.39 13.47 0.62
C ILE A 274 4.93 12.29 -0.18
N GLU A 275 5.75 12.62 -1.15
CA GLU A 275 6.46 11.64 -1.95
C GLU A 275 7.95 11.99 -1.97
N LEU A 276 8.79 11.02 -1.63
CA LEU A 276 10.23 11.15 -1.59
C LEU A 276 10.82 10.46 -2.82
N VAL A 277 11.87 11.02 -3.40
CA VAL A 277 12.61 10.41 -4.52
C VAL A 277 14.09 10.33 -4.18
N GLY A 278 14.62 9.11 -4.07
CA GLY A 278 16.04 8.85 -3.85
C GLY A 278 16.89 9.01 -5.11
N ALA A 279 18.21 8.91 -4.95
CA ALA A 279 19.17 9.07 -6.05
C ALA A 279 19.00 8.06 -7.19
N SER A 280 18.53 6.84 -6.88
CA SER A 280 18.25 5.79 -7.86
C SER A 280 16.86 5.90 -8.51
N GLY A 281 16.12 6.98 -8.25
CA GLY A 281 14.73 7.14 -8.68
C GLY A 281 13.71 6.38 -7.83
N LYS A 282 14.14 5.50 -6.92
CA LYS A 282 13.26 4.81 -5.96
C LYS A 282 12.55 5.78 -5.04
N MET A 283 11.33 5.46 -4.66
CA MET A 283 10.41 6.39 -4.03
C MET A 283 9.88 5.89 -2.67
N ALA A 284 9.33 6.83 -1.90
CA ALA A 284 8.49 6.51 -0.75
C ALA A 284 7.28 7.45 -0.71
N TRP A 285 6.15 6.97 -0.21
CA TRP A 285 4.87 7.65 -0.22
C TRP A 285 4.26 7.66 1.18
N SER A 286 3.89 8.83 1.68
CA SER A 286 3.00 8.93 2.83
C SER A 286 1.57 8.59 2.41
N ASN A 287 0.76 8.07 3.33
CA ASN A 287 -0.69 8.12 3.15
C ASN A 287 -1.18 9.59 3.14
N PRO A 288 -2.39 9.87 2.61
CA PRO A 288 -2.91 11.23 2.52
C PRO A 288 -3.29 11.75 3.90
N ILE A 289 -2.88 12.98 4.17
CA ILE A 289 -3.26 13.76 5.34
C ILE A 289 -4.49 14.57 4.96
N TYR A 290 -5.65 14.21 5.49
CA TYR A 290 -6.89 14.94 5.22
C TYR A 290 -6.96 16.18 6.09
N LEU A 291 -7.18 17.33 5.47
CA LEU A 291 -7.23 18.62 6.15
C LEU A 291 -8.68 18.94 6.49
N SER A 292 -8.95 19.31 7.75
CA SER A 292 -10.25 19.85 8.13
C SER A 292 -10.31 21.33 7.78
N HIS A 293 -11.37 21.74 7.09
CA HIS A 293 -11.77 23.14 7.02
C HIS A 293 -12.26 23.63 8.39
#